data_AF-A0A521S8Y8-F1
#
_entry.id   AF-A0A521S8Y8-F1
#
_cell.length_a   1.000
_cell.length_b   1.000
_cell.length_c   1.000
_cell.angle_alpha   90.00
_cell.angle_beta   90.00
_cell.angle_gamma   90.00
#
_symmetry.space_group_name_H-M   'P 1'
#
loop_
_entity.id
_entity.type
_entity.pdbx_description
1 polymer ?
#
loop_
_entity_poly.entity_id
_entity_poly.type
_entity_poly.pdbx_seq_one_letter_code
_entity_poly.pdbx_strand_id
1 'polypeptide(L)'
;MNSTILGFQDQRRTRYRCTDQPPPDLKQVCKAIAKAVRPKRGELLSISKSEIKSRAKSASGTYDEPGPQDDLFRFLDNNHVIVEANGSRTEFYYDADQAEAVLRCCRDGRLPPTPAGTVEERIALLRERAMDRHANADDSCESSALEPEYAQPSVPLPAAPAPPPAPREVTAALFTDAQLDAMDPETLVRALTDVDRAMKPLQTLSAAIKARIDAARRAFEDEARREEAQAKAKEEEAALHARKAAAAREWLKKHLG
;
A
#
# COMPACT_ATOMS: atom_id res chain seq x y z
N MET A 1 2.88 21.36 39.67
CA MET A 1 1.94 20.23 39.47
C MET A 1 2.09 19.81 38.02
N ASN A 2 2.85 18.73 37.79
CA ASN A 2 3.19 18.25 36.46
C ASN A 2 2.05 17.35 35.97
N SER A 3 1.19 17.88 35.10
CA SER A 3 0.25 17.07 34.33
C SER A 3 0.99 16.54 33.10
N THR A 4 1.65 15.40 33.26
CA THR A 4 2.11 14.56 32.15
C THR A 4 0.87 14.06 31.42
N ILE A 5 0.51 14.70 30.32
CA ILE A 5 -0.48 14.17 29.37
C ILE A 5 0.20 13.00 28.66
N LEU A 6 0.05 11.82 29.26
CA LEU A 6 0.17 10.55 28.55
C LEU A 6 -0.96 10.51 27.52
N GLY A 7 -0.66 10.99 26.31
CA GLY A 7 -1.51 10.79 25.15
C GLY A 7 -1.67 9.31 24.88
N PHE A 8 -2.76 8.75 25.37
CA PHE A 8 -3.30 7.46 24.97
C PHE A 8 -3.63 7.54 23.47
N GLN A 9 -2.71 7.09 22.62
CA GLN A 9 -3.02 6.66 21.27
C GLN A 9 -2.58 5.21 21.13
N ASP A 10 -3.53 4.39 20.74
CA ASP A 10 -3.46 2.94 20.56
C ASP A 10 -2.30 2.56 19.61
N GLN A 11 -1.10 2.41 20.18
CA GLN A 11 0.06 1.85 19.50
C GLN A 11 -0.26 0.40 19.17
N ARG A 12 -0.78 0.16 17.96
CA ARG A 12 -0.66 -1.14 17.31
C ARG A 12 0.83 -1.38 17.12
N ARG A 13 1.48 -1.92 18.16
CA ARG A 13 2.94 -1.96 18.31
C ARG A 13 3.58 -2.48 17.03
N THR A 14 4.46 -1.67 16.44
CA THR A 14 5.45 -2.11 15.47
C THR A 14 6.72 -2.46 16.23
N ARG A 15 7.47 -3.43 15.72
CA ARG A 15 8.81 -3.77 16.25
C ARG A 15 9.85 -2.71 15.89
N TYR A 16 9.57 -1.84 14.91
CA TYR A 16 10.54 -0.86 14.44
C TYR A 16 10.41 0.50 15.12
N ARG A 17 11.54 1.14 15.36
CA ARG A 17 11.68 2.44 16.02
C ARG A 17 12.85 3.20 15.42
N CYS A 18 12.70 4.51 15.21
CA CYS A 18 13.78 5.33 14.64
C CYS A 18 15.02 5.41 15.56
N THR A 19 14.84 5.23 16.87
CA THR A 19 15.87 5.45 17.89
C THR A 19 16.81 4.28 18.10
N ASP A 20 16.29 3.06 18.07
CA ASP A 20 16.95 1.87 18.59
C ASP A 20 16.82 0.65 17.66
N GLN A 21 15.78 0.59 16.83
CA GLN A 21 15.54 -0.54 15.94
C GLN A 21 14.91 -0.09 14.61
N PRO A 22 15.64 0.62 13.74
CA PRO A 22 15.08 1.09 12.48
C PRO A 22 14.73 -0.11 11.56
N PRO A 23 13.72 0.03 10.69
CA PRO A 23 13.44 -1.01 9.71
C PRO A 23 14.66 -1.27 8.81
N PRO A 24 15.03 -2.54 8.57
CA PRO A 24 16.13 -2.89 7.67
C PRO A 24 15.81 -2.43 6.25
N ASP A 25 16.81 -1.97 5.50
CA ASP A 25 16.65 -1.55 4.10
C ASP A 25 15.57 -0.47 3.85
N LEU A 26 15.19 0.30 4.88
CA LEU A 26 14.13 1.32 4.80
C LEU A 26 14.34 2.27 3.61
N LYS A 27 15.59 2.66 3.33
CA LYS A 27 15.92 3.53 2.19
C LYS A 27 15.55 2.91 0.84
N GLN A 28 15.75 1.61 0.67
CA GLN A 28 15.43 0.91 -0.58
C GLN A 28 13.91 0.76 -0.72
N VAL A 29 13.22 0.42 0.37
CA VAL A 29 11.75 0.35 0.43
C VAL A 29 11.12 1.70 0.06
N CYS A 30 11.54 2.79 0.71
CA CYS A 30 11.05 4.15 0.42
C CYS A 30 11.27 4.53 -1.05
N LYS A 31 12.43 4.19 -1.63
CA LYS A 31 12.70 4.39 -3.06
C LYS A 31 11.76 3.58 -3.96
N ALA A 32 11.48 2.32 -3.61
CA ALA A 32 10.59 1.47 -4.38
C ALA A 32 9.14 1.99 -4.37
N ILE A 33 8.67 2.45 -3.21
CA ILE A 33 7.36 3.10 -3.06
C ILE A 33 7.32 4.40 -3.85
N ALA A 34 8.31 5.28 -3.68
CA ALA A 34 8.41 6.56 -4.40
C ALA A 34 8.39 6.39 -5.93
N LYS A 35 9.02 5.32 -6.44
CA LYS A 35 9.02 4.99 -7.87
C LYS A 35 7.63 4.56 -8.36
N ALA A 36 6.88 3.83 -7.53
CA ALA A 36 5.52 3.37 -7.87
C ALA A 36 4.52 4.54 -7.91
N VAL A 37 4.63 5.47 -6.97
CA VAL A 37 3.76 6.65 -6.84
C VAL A 37 4.29 7.88 -7.56
N ARG A 38 5.27 7.73 -8.44
CA ARG A 38 5.86 8.85 -9.19
C ARG A 38 4.76 9.54 -10.02
N PRO A 39 4.52 10.85 -9.84
CA PRO A 39 3.51 11.56 -10.62
C PRO A 39 3.87 11.49 -12.10
N LYS A 40 2.93 11.01 -12.94
CA LYS A 40 3.12 10.95 -14.40
C LYS A 40 2.38 12.07 -15.16
N ARG A 41 1.38 12.70 -14.53
CA ARG A 41 0.48 13.70 -15.15
C ARG A 41 0.06 14.81 -14.17
N GLY A 42 0.91 15.17 -13.20
CA GLY A 42 0.58 16.13 -12.15
C GLY A 42 -0.43 15.62 -11.10
N GLU A 43 -0.98 14.42 -11.29
CA GLU A 43 -1.86 13.76 -10.35
C GLU A 43 -1.08 13.13 -9.19
N LEU A 44 -1.57 13.35 -7.97
CA LEU A 44 -1.11 12.65 -6.78
C LEU A 44 -1.66 11.22 -6.78
N LEU A 45 -0.78 10.23 -6.93
CA LEU A 45 -1.15 8.81 -6.98
C LEU A 45 -1.32 8.26 -5.56
N SER A 46 -2.48 7.64 -5.29
CA SER A 46 -2.67 6.81 -4.10
C SER A 46 -2.05 5.43 -4.32
N ILE A 47 -1.61 4.81 -3.22
CA ILE A 47 -1.05 3.46 -3.18
C ILE A 47 -1.80 2.65 -2.13
N SER A 48 -2.13 1.40 -2.47
CA SER A 48 -2.83 0.52 -1.55
C SER A 48 -1.91 -0.11 -0.50
N LYS A 49 -2.48 -0.52 0.64
CA LYS A 49 -1.72 -1.25 1.68
C LYS A 49 -1.04 -2.52 1.13
N SER A 50 -1.74 -3.30 0.32
CA SER A 50 -1.18 -4.52 -0.29
C SER A 50 -0.02 -4.19 -1.25
N GLU A 51 -0.12 -3.10 -1.99
CA GLU A 51 0.94 -2.67 -2.88
C GLU A 51 2.17 -2.19 -2.09
N ILE A 52 2.01 -1.41 -1.03
CA ILE A 52 3.12 -1.03 -0.12
C ILE A 52 3.87 -2.28 0.36
N LYS A 53 3.15 -3.30 0.82
CA LYS A 53 3.74 -4.58 1.25
C LYS A 53 4.48 -5.29 0.12
N SER A 54 3.88 -5.34 -1.07
CA SER A 54 4.49 -5.94 -2.25
C SER A 54 5.78 -5.22 -2.67
N ARG A 55 5.82 -3.88 -2.61
CA ARG A 55 7.02 -3.08 -2.87
C ARG A 55 8.11 -3.35 -1.82
N ALA A 56 7.74 -3.45 -0.55
CA ALA A 56 8.68 -3.78 0.52
C ALA A 56 9.33 -5.15 0.31
N LYS A 57 8.51 -6.18 0.02
CA LYS A 57 8.95 -7.53 -0.31
C LYS A 57 9.91 -7.54 -1.51
N SER A 58 9.58 -6.78 -2.55
CA SER A 58 10.41 -6.70 -3.76
C SER A 58 11.72 -5.95 -3.53
N ALA A 59 11.77 -5.06 -2.53
CA ALA A 59 12.95 -4.27 -2.22
C ALA A 59 13.94 -5.01 -1.31
N SER A 60 13.46 -5.84 -0.38
CA SER A 60 14.31 -6.62 0.53
C SER A 60 13.63 -7.92 0.96
N GLY A 61 14.38 -9.03 0.92
CA GLY A 61 13.92 -10.35 1.38
C GLY A 61 13.59 -10.41 2.87
N THR A 62 14.03 -9.43 3.66
CA THR A 62 13.64 -9.29 5.08
C THR A 62 12.13 -9.11 5.25
N TYR A 63 11.44 -8.67 4.19
CA TYR A 63 10.00 -8.47 4.15
C TYR A 63 9.28 -9.58 3.38
N ASP A 64 9.84 -10.78 3.23
CA ASP A 64 9.12 -11.90 2.61
C ASP A 64 7.96 -12.42 3.46
N GLU A 65 8.10 -12.32 4.78
CA GLU A 65 7.11 -12.78 5.75
C GLU A 65 6.02 -11.71 6.04
N PRO A 66 4.76 -12.12 6.31
CA PRO A 66 3.68 -11.19 6.62
C PRO A 66 3.92 -10.31 7.85
N GLY A 67 4.58 -10.83 8.89
CA GLY A 67 4.84 -10.10 10.14
C GLY A 67 5.70 -8.84 9.94
N PRO A 68 6.94 -8.97 9.43
CA PRO A 68 7.80 -7.84 9.08
C PRO A 68 7.15 -6.82 8.14
N GLN A 69 6.35 -7.28 7.16
CA GLN A 69 5.61 -6.39 6.25
C GLN A 69 4.57 -5.53 6.99
N ASP A 70 3.80 -6.13 7.90
CA ASP A 70 2.80 -5.40 8.68
C ASP A 70 3.46 -4.41 9.66
N ASP A 71 4.59 -4.79 10.26
CA ASP A 71 5.35 -3.90 11.15
C ASP A 71 5.95 -2.72 10.40
N LEU A 72 6.47 -2.95 9.19
CA LEU A 72 6.96 -1.88 8.32
C LEU A 72 5.83 -0.94 7.92
N PHE A 73 4.69 -1.49 7.48
CA PHE A 73 3.53 -0.67 7.13
C PHE A 73 3.11 0.22 8.31
N ARG A 74 2.98 -0.35 9.51
CA ARG A 74 2.67 0.41 10.74
C ARG A 74 3.74 1.44 11.06
N PHE A 75 5.02 1.13 10.84
CA PHE A 75 6.10 2.08 11.05
C PHE A 75 5.98 3.28 10.10
N LEU A 76 5.68 3.05 8.83
CA LEU A 76 5.49 4.12 7.85
C LEU A 76 4.27 4.99 8.21
N ASP A 77 3.19 4.35 8.67
CA ASP A 77 1.95 5.01 9.10
C ASP A 77 2.18 5.87 10.36
N ASN A 78 2.74 5.28 11.43
CA ASN A 78 3.03 5.95 12.69
C ASN A 78 3.99 7.14 12.56
N ASN A 79 4.91 7.10 11.58
CA ASN A 79 5.85 8.18 11.32
C ASN A 79 5.40 9.10 10.18
N HIS A 80 4.14 8.96 9.74
CA HIS A 80 3.49 9.83 8.76
C HIS A 80 4.14 9.84 7.38
N VAL A 81 4.92 8.82 7.04
CA VAL A 81 5.53 8.63 5.71
C VAL A 81 4.45 8.28 4.68
N ILE A 82 3.39 7.63 5.13
CA ILE A 82 2.16 7.43 4.36
C ILE A 82 1.01 8.15 5.06
N VAL A 83 0.06 8.64 4.27
CA VAL A 83 -1.08 9.44 4.74
C VAL A 83 -2.36 8.82 4.21
N GLU A 84 -3.27 8.43 5.09
CA GLU A 84 -4.56 7.82 4.71
C GLU A 84 -5.40 8.80 3.89
N ALA A 85 -5.88 8.37 2.72
CA ALA A 85 -6.67 9.21 1.83
C ALA A 85 -8.13 9.29 2.31
N ASN A 86 -8.61 10.46 2.74
CA ASN A 86 -10.03 10.73 3.02
C ASN A 86 -10.74 9.69 3.93
N GLY A 87 -10.04 9.11 4.92
CA GLY A 87 -10.59 8.06 5.79
C GLY A 87 -10.79 6.69 5.12
N SER A 88 -10.25 6.50 3.92
CA SER A 88 -10.15 5.22 3.23
C SER A 88 -9.01 4.40 3.83
N ARG A 89 -9.36 3.39 4.63
CA ARG A 89 -8.38 2.46 5.23
C ARG A 89 -7.58 1.63 4.21
N THR A 90 -7.87 1.77 2.93
CA THR A 90 -7.26 0.99 1.85
C THR A 90 -6.31 1.80 0.98
N GLU A 91 -6.41 3.14 0.98
CA GLU A 91 -5.63 4.02 0.11
C GLU A 91 -4.79 5.03 0.88
N PHE A 92 -3.53 5.17 0.45
CA PHE A 92 -2.55 6.01 1.12
C PHE A 92 -1.80 6.88 0.12
N TYR A 93 -1.44 8.09 0.51
CA TYR A 93 -0.50 8.94 -0.23
C TYR A 93 0.89 8.84 0.38
N TYR A 94 1.92 8.86 -0.45
CA TYR A 94 3.31 8.80 -0.01
C TYR A 94 3.90 10.20 0.14
N ASP A 95 4.40 10.50 1.33
CA ASP A 95 5.07 11.76 1.65
C ASP A 95 6.60 11.59 1.58
N ALA A 96 7.18 12.02 0.45
CA ALA A 96 8.61 11.84 0.18
C ALA A 96 9.51 12.65 1.12
N ASP A 97 9.06 13.83 1.55
CA ASP A 97 9.86 14.71 2.41
C ASP A 97 9.88 14.17 3.84
N GLN A 98 8.72 13.71 4.32
CA GLN A 98 8.63 13.04 5.61
C GLN A 98 9.43 11.73 5.59
N ALA A 99 9.43 10.98 4.48
CA ALA A 99 10.28 9.80 4.32
C ALA A 99 11.77 10.14 4.49
N GLU A 100 12.23 11.24 3.89
CA GLU A 100 13.62 11.69 4.01
C GLU A 100 13.95 12.14 5.44
N ALA A 101 13.04 12.86 6.10
CA ALA A 101 13.19 13.24 7.50
C ALA A 101 13.31 12.01 8.41
N VAL A 102 12.43 11.02 8.24
CA VAL A 102 12.44 9.77 9.00
C VAL A 102 13.72 8.98 8.73
N LEU A 103 14.19 8.87 7.48
CA LEU A 103 15.45 8.20 7.14
C LEU A 103 16.66 8.83 7.84
N ARG A 104 16.70 10.17 7.89
CA ARG A 104 17.75 10.92 8.60
C ARG A 104 17.69 10.63 10.10
N CYS A 105 16.50 10.68 10.69
CA CYS A 105 16.30 10.39 12.10
C CYS A 105 16.64 8.94 12.48
N CYS A 106 16.31 7.95 11.64
CA CYS A 106 16.72 6.56 11.81
C CYS A 106 18.24 6.39 11.81
N ARG A 107 18.96 7.15 10.97
CA ARG A 107 20.42 7.12 10.92
C ARG A 107 21.04 7.78 12.16
N ASP A 108 20.43 8.86 12.62
CA ASP A 108 20.97 9.69 13.70
C ASP A 108 20.45 9.24 15.10
N GLY A 109 19.62 8.19 15.17
CA GLY A 109 19.06 7.64 16.41
C GLY A 109 18.09 8.57 17.11
N ARG A 110 17.37 9.41 16.37
CA ARG A 110 16.46 10.45 16.89
C ARG A 110 15.00 10.17 16.55
N LEU A 111 14.11 10.82 17.26
CA LEU A 111 12.69 10.84 16.90
C LEU A 111 12.46 11.76 15.70
N PRO A 112 11.63 11.32 14.72
CA PRO A 112 11.27 12.17 13.60
C PRO A 112 10.31 13.29 14.04
N PRO A 113 10.35 14.45 13.37
CA PRO A 113 9.39 15.50 13.62
C PRO A 113 7.99 15.02 13.23
N THR A 114 7.00 15.32 14.07
CA THR A 114 5.60 15.19 13.70
C THR A 114 5.27 16.30 12.69
N PRO A 115 4.73 15.98 11.51
CA PRO A 115 4.35 16.99 10.55
C PRO A 115 3.24 17.89 11.13
N ALA A 116 3.35 19.19 10.90
CA ALA A 116 2.36 20.17 11.35
C ALA A 116 1.10 20.14 10.46
N GLY A 117 -0.03 20.56 11.02
CA GLY A 117 -1.31 20.65 10.30
C GLY A 117 -2.18 19.39 10.38
N THR A 118 -3.34 19.46 9.75
CA THR A 118 -4.28 18.33 9.64
C THR A 118 -3.90 17.36 8.53
N VAL A 119 -4.51 16.17 8.51
CA VAL A 119 -4.30 15.18 7.44
C VAL A 119 -4.74 15.76 6.09
N GLU A 120 -5.85 16.49 6.07
CA GLU A 120 -6.40 17.14 4.88
C GLU A 120 -5.45 18.21 4.34
N GLU A 121 -4.88 19.05 5.21
CA GLU A 121 -3.88 20.07 4.85
C GLU A 121 -2.63 19.41 4.24
N ARG A 122 -2.20 18.28 4.79
CA ARG A 122 -1.06 17.53 4.24
C ARG A 122 -1.36 16.95 2.87
N ILE A 123 -2.55 16.40 2.65
CA ILE A 123 -2.96 15.90 1.33
C ILE A 123 -3.02 17.04 0.31
N ALA A 124 -3.53 18.21 0.71
CA ALA A 124 -3.52 19.41 -0.14
C ALA A 124 -2.09 19.82 -0.53
N LEU A 125 -1.15 19.87 0.44
CA LEU A 125 0.26 20.16 0.17
C LEU A 125 0.91 19.12 -0.77
N LEU A 126 0.58 17.84 -0.61
CA LEU A 126 1.09 16.78 -1.49
C LEU A 126 0.55 16.93 -2.93
N ARG A 127 -0.71 17.37 -3.09
CA ARG A 127 -1.31 17.65 -4.41
C ARG A 127 -0.68 18.87 -5.07
N GLU A 128 -0.52 19.97 -4.33
CA GLU A 128 0.14 21.18 -4.81
C GLU A 128 1.55 20.87 -5.31
N ARG A 129 2.34 20.13 -4.52
CA ARG A 129 3.68 19.70 -4.91
C ARG A 129 3.72 18.77 -6.12
N ALA A 130 2.71 17.91 -6.28
CA ALA A 130 2.60 17.04 -7.46
C ALA A 130 2.35 17.88 -8.72
N MET A 131 1.54 18.94 -8.61
CA MET A 131 1.30 19.91 -9.68
C MET A 131 2.55 20.76 -9.97
N ASP A 132 3.22 21.30 -8.96
CA ASP A 132 4.45 22.10 -9.12
C ASP A 132 5.56 21.31 -9.81
N ARG A 133 5.74 20.04 -9.43
CA ARG A 133 6.74 19.16 -10.07
C ARG A 133 6.43 18.90 -11.53
N HIS A 134 5.15 18.92 -11.93
CA HIS A 134 4.75 18.78 -13.33
C HIS A 134 4.95 20.09 -14.09
N ALA A 135 4.52 21.23 -13.52
CA ALA A 135 4.69 22.55 -14.12
C ALA A 135 6.18 22.86 -14.40
N ASN A 136 7.06 22.56 -13.44
CA ASN A 136 8.50 22.72 -13.61
C ASN A 136 9.15 21.66 -14.54
N ALA A 137 8.48 20.53 -14.79
CA ALA A 137 8.97 19.53 -15.74
C ALA A 137 8.64 19.94 -17.19
N ASP A 138 7.50 20.58 -17.43
CA ASP A 138 7.08 21.07 -18.74
C ASP A 138 7.94 22.27 -19.22
N ASP A 139 8.42 23.12 -18.31
CA ASP A 139 9.35 24.23 -18.62
C ASP A 139 10.80 23.77 -18.91
N SER A 140 11.13 22.51 -18.62
CA SER A 140 12.47 21.94 -18.91
C SER A 140 12.61 21.36 -20.32
N CYS A 141 11.63 21.59 -21.20
CA CYS A 141 11.61 21.09 -22.57
C CYS A 141 12.42 21.98 -23.54
N GLU A 142 13.69 22.26 -23.21
CA GLU A 142 14.74 22.56 -24.19
C GLU A 142 16.13 22.33 -23.56
N SER A 143 16.94 21.50 -24.21
CA SER A 143 18.32 21.07 -23.85
C SER A 143 18.49 20.06 -22.71
N SER A 144 18.54 18.77 -23.08
CA SER A 144 19.81 18.03 -23.07
C SER A 144 19.66 16.66 -23.74
N ALA A 145 19.96 16.62 -25.05
CA ALA A 145 20.70 15.50 -25.61
C ALA A 145 22.20 15.73 -25.29
N LEU A 146 23.00 14.65 -25.26
CA LEU A 146 24.39 14.48 -24.75
C LEU A 146 24.40 14.03 -23.28
N GLU A 147 25.01 12.93 -22.83
CA GLU A 147 25.77 11.79 -23.38
C GLU A 147 25.83 10.72 -22.25
N PRO A 148 26.08 9.44 -22.53
CA PRO A 148 26.27 8.40 -21.52
C PRO A 148 27.76 8.29 -21.13
N GLU A 149 28.22 9.03 -20.13
CA GLU A 149 29.55 8.81 -19.54
C GLU A 149 29.49 8.86 -18.01
N TYR A 150 29.45 7.68 -17.39
CA TYR A 150 30.28 7.41 -16.24
C TYR A 150 30.91 6.03 -16.43
N ALA A 151 32.12 6.07 -16.98
CA ALA A 151 33.10 5.01 -16.85
C ALA A 151 33.30 4.71 -15.35
N GLN A 152 33.05 3.46 -14.96
CA GLN A 152 33.53 2.97 -13.67
C GLN A 152 35.04 2.70 -13.79
N PRO A 153 35.89 3.16 -12.85
CA PRO A 153 37.25 2.65 -12.76
C PRO A 153 37.19 1.17 -12.32
N SER A 154 37.79 0.30 -13.12
CA SER A 154 37.94 -1.12 -12.82
C SER A 154 38.81 -1.32 -11.57
N VAL A 155 38.17 -1.54 -10.43
CA VAL A 155 38.83 -2.11 -9.25
C VAL A 155 38.77 -3.64 -9.37
N PRO A 156 39.88 -4.38 -9.21
CA PRO A 156 39.81 -5.84 -9.18
C PRO A 156 39.03 -6.27 -7.93
N LEU A 157 37.86 -6.89 -8.12
CA LEU A 157 37.16 -7.56 -7.03
C LEU A 157 38.02 -8.72 -6.50
N PRO A 158 38.16 -8.88 -5.17
CA PRO A 158 38.63 -10.14 -4.61
C PRO A 158 37.66 -11.27 -4.99
N ALA A 159 38.19 -12.46 -5.27
CA ALA A 159 37.41 -13.62 -5.71
C ALA A 159 36.20 -13.85 -4.79
N ALA A 160 35.02 -13.91 -5.40
CA ALA A 160 33.78 -14.14 -4.68
C ALA A 160 33.84 -15.50 -3.95
N PRO A 161 33.41 -15.57 -2.67
CA PRO A 161 33.12 -16.85 -2.05
C PRO A 161 32.06 -17.57 -2.87
N ALA A 162 32.19 -18.90 -2.98
CA ALA A 162 31.34 -19.75 -3.79
C ALA A 162 29.84 -19.43 -3.56
N PRO A 163 29.02 -19.43 -4.62
CA PRO A 163 27.59 -19.19 -4.50
C PRO A 163 26.99 -20.17 -3.48
N PRO A 164 26.07 -19.72 -2.61
CA PRO A 164 25.31 -20.64 -1.78
C PRO A 164 24.65 -21.68 -2.69
N PRO A 165 24.55 -22.95 -2.25
CA PRO A 165 23.89 -23.98 -3.04
C PRO A 165 22.51 -23.47 -3.43
N ALA A 166 22.17 -23.65 -4.71
CA ALA A 166 20.86 -23.29 -5.23
C ALA A 166 19.78 -23.78 -4.24
N PRO A 167 18.72 -22.97 -4.00
CA PRO A 167 17.58 -23.46 -3.22
C PRO A 167 17.20 -24.81 -3.82
N ARG A 168 17.26 -25.86 -3.00
CA ARG A 168 16.78 -27.18 -3.41
C ARG A 168 15.39 -26.93 -3.95
N GLU A 169 15.22 -27.12 -5.26
CA GLU A 169 13.90 -27.23 -5.84
C GLU A 169 13.20 -28.25 -4.96
N VAL A 170 12.14 -27.83 -4.28
CA VAL A 170 11.13 -28.78 -3.83
C VAL A 170 10.48 -29.20 -5.13
N THR A 171 11.18 -30.05 -5.89
CA THR A 171 10.53 -30.97 -6.79
C THR A 171 9.54 -31.67 -5.88
N ALA A 172 8.26 -31.34 -6.04
CA ALA A 172 7.25 -32.34 -5.84
C ALA A 172 7.75 -33.50 -6.70
N ALA A 173 8.42 -34.46 -6.06
CA ALA A 173 8.88 -35.66 -6.70
C ALA A 173 7.60 -36.38 -7.11
N LEU A 174 7.10 -36.03 -8.30
CA LEU A 174 6.13 -36.81 -9.01
C LEU A 174 6.86 -38.12 -9.25
N PHE A 175 6.53 -39.13 -8.44
CA PHE A 175 7.04 -40.48 -8.62
C PHE A 175 6.86 -40.84 -10.09
N THR A 176 7.94 -41.29 -10.73
CA THR A 176 7.82 -41.86 -12.08
C THR A 176 6.95 -43.12 -11.99
N ASP A 177 6.21 -43.46 -13.05
CA ASP A 177 5.34 -44.65 -13.06
C ASP A 177 6.10 -45.94 -12.65
N ALA A 178 7.38 -46.05 -13.01
CA ALA A 178 8.26 -47.16 -12.61
C ALA A 178 8.58 -47.23 -11.11
N GLN A 179 8.51 -46.09 -10.38
CA GLN A 179 8.70 -46.05 -8.93
C GLN A 179 7.40 -46.36 -8.18
N LEU A 180 6.24 -46.06 -8.76
CA LEU A 180 4.92 -46.41 -8.23
C LEU A 180 4.71 -47.94 -8.26
N ASP A 181 5.11 -48.60 -9.35
CA ASP A 181 5.01 -50.06 -9.49
C ASP A 181 5.96 -50.85 -8.57
N ALA A 182 7.05 -50.23 -8.11
CA ALA A 182 8.04 -50.84 -7.22
C ALA A 182 7.77 -50.60 -5.73
N MET A 183 6.75 -49.81 -5.38
CA MET A 183 6.39 -49.49 -4.00
C MET A 183 5.46 -50.54 -3.41
N ASP A 184 5.71 -50.89 -2.14
CA ASP A 184 4.82 -51.77 -1.39
C ASP A 184 3.41 -51.14 -1.25
N PRO A 185 2.32 -51.92 -1.48
CA PRO A 185 0.96 -51.40 -1.48
C PRO A 185 0.54 -50.73 -0.17
N GLU A 186 1.06 -51.14 0.99
CA GLU A 186 0.75 -50.46 2.26
C GLU A 186 1.39 -49.07 2.33
N THR A 187 2.58 -48.92 1.74
CA THR A 187 3.29 -47.63 1.67
C THR A 187 2.57 -46.66 0.73
N LEU A 188 2.04 -47.17 -0.38
CA LEU A 188 1.21 -46.43 -1.33
C LEU A 188 -0.08 -45.92 -0.70
N VAL A 189 -0.79 -46.77 0.07
CA VAL A 189 -2.01 -46.38 0.78
C VAL A 189 -1.75 -45.31 1.84
N ARG A 190 -0.64 -45.43 2.59
CA ARG A 190 -0.24 -44.40 3.57
C ARG A 190 0.08 -43.07 2.89
N ALA A 191 0.85 -43.08 1.80
CA ALA A 191 1.19 -41.87 1.06
C ALA A 191 -0.07 -41.16 0.50
N LEU A 192 -1.02 -41.92 -0.05
CA LEU A 192 -2.30 -41.35 -0.52
C LEU A 192 -3.14 -40.76 0.63
N THR A 193 -3.14 -41.42 1.79
CA THR A 193 -3.86 -40.92 2.98
C THR A 193 -3.25 -39.62 3.51
N ASP A 194 -1.91 -39.52 3.49
CA ASP A 194 -1.19 -38.32 3.92
C ASP A 194 -1.40 -37.14 2.94
N VAL A 195 -1.46 -37.42 1.64
CA VAL A 195 -1.84 -36.42 0.62
C VAL A 195 -3.29 -35.94 0.82
N ASP A 196 -4.24 -36.85 1.06
CA ASP A 196 -5.64 -36.47 1.34
C ASP A 196 -5.75 -35.62 2.63
N ARG A 197 -4.97 -35.97 3.65
CA ARG A 197 -4.90 -35.20 4.90
C ARG A 197 -4.30 -33.81 4.69
N ALA A 198 -3.30 -33.67 3.81
CA ALA A 198 -2.71 -32.39 3.44
C ALA A 198 -3.63 -31.55 2.53
N MET A 199 -4.47 -32.18 1.70
CA MET A 199 -5.41 -31.48 0.83
C MET A 199 -6.62 -30.89 1.56
N LYS A 200 -7.11 -31.53 2.63
CA LYS A 200 -8.28 -31.04 3.39
C LYS A 200 -8.14 -29.59 3.88
N PRO A 201 -7.02 -29.17 4.53
CA PRO A 201 -6.81 -27.78 4.91
C PRO A 201 -6.82 -26.81 3.72
N LEU A 202 -6.24 -27.21 2.58
CA LEU A 202 -6.22 -26.38 1.36
C LEU A 202 -7.61 -26.21 0.76
N GLN A 203 -8.44 -27.25 0.78
CA GLN A 203 -9.84 -27.18 0.36
C GLN A 203 -10.66 -26.28 1.30
N THR A 204 -10.45 -26.37 2.61
CA THR A 204 -11.09 -25.48 3.59
C THR A 204 -10.66 -24.02 3.39
N LEU A 205 -9.37 -23.78 3.15
CA LEU A 205 -8.85 -22.43 2.87
C LEU A 205 -9.45 -21.87 1.57
N SER A 206 -9.53 -22.68 0.52
CA SER A 206 -10.14 -22.31 -0.76
C SER A 206 -11.62 -21.93 -0.61
N ALA A 207 -12.38 -22.72 0.15
CA ALA A 207 -13.77 -22.40 0.47
C ALA A 207 -13.90 -21.10 1.28
N ALA A 208 -13.03 -20.86 2.25
CA ALA A 208 -13.01 -19.64 3.05
C ALA A 208 -12.65 -18.40 2.21
N ILE A 209 -11.71 -18.53 1.26
CA ILE A 209 -11.35 -17.45 0.33
C ILE A 209 -12.54 -17.12 -0.57
N LYS A 210 -13.21 -18.12 -1.15
CA LYS A 210 -14.42 -17.91 -1.97
C LYS A 210 -15.52 -17.19 -1.18
N ALA A 211 -15.80 -17.65 0.05
CA ALA A 211 -16.80 -17.01 0.91
C ALA A 211 -16.47 -15.53 1.21
N ARG A 212 -15.19 -15.19 1.40
CA ARG A 212 -14.75 -13.80 1.61
C ARG A 212 -14.89 -12.95 0.35
N ILE A 213 -14.62 -13.50 -0.82
CA ILE A 213 -14.82 -12.81 -2.11
C ILE A 213 -16.31 -12.53 -2.32
N ASP A 214 -17.18 -13.51 -2.06
CA ASP A 214 -18.63 -13.34 -2.21
C ASP A 214 -19.19 -12.33 -1.21
N ALA A 215 -18.70 -12.33 0.04
CA ALA A 215 -19.06 -11.32 1.03
C ALA A 215 -18.63 -9.90 0.62
N ALA A 216 -17.42 -9.76 0.06
CA ALA A 216 -16.94 -8.48 -0.44
C ALA A 216 -17.79 -7.99 -1.62
N ARG A 217 -18.15 -8.86 -2.57
CA ARG A 217 -19.02 -8.52 -3.71
C ARG A 217 -20.38 -8.00 -3.23
N ARG A 218 -21.01 -8.67 -2.27
CA ARG A 218 -22.30 -8.21 -1.70
C ARG A 218 -22.18 -6.85 -1.02
N ALA A 219 -21.08 -6.61 -0.29
CA ALA A 219 -20.84 -5.31 0.34
C ALA A 219 -20.72 -4.18 -0.70
N PHE A 220 -20.02 -4.41 -1.81
CA PHE A 220 -19.94 -3.46 -2.92
C PHE A 220 -21.30 -3.22 -3.60
N GLU A 221 -22.08 -4.27 -3.83
CA GLU A 221 -23.42 -4.15 -4.41
C GLU A 221 -24.38 -3.36 -3.49
N ASP A 222 -24.31 -3.59 -2.18
CA ASP A 222 -25.12 -2.85 -1.20
C ASP A 222 -24.70 -1.38 -1.09
N GLU A 223 -23.40 -1.09 -1.21
CA GLU A 223 -22.88 0.28 -1.24
C GLU A 223 -23.34 1.02 -2.50
N ALA A 224 -23.23 0.38 -3.68
CA ALA A 224 -23.75 0.94 -4.93
C ALA A 224 -25.26 1.24 -4.87
N ARG A 225 -26.05 0.35 -4.24
CA ARG A 225 -27.50 0.61 -4.03
C ARG A 225 -27.76 1.79 -3.10
N ARG A 226 -26.93 1.98 -2.06
CA ARG A 226 -27.07 3.14 -1.16
C ARG A 226 -26.74 4.44 -1.88
N GLU A 227 -25.69 4.45 -2.70
CA GLU A 227 -25.35 5.61 -3.51
C GLU A 227 -26.45 5.95 -4.51
N GLU A 228 -27.01 4.96 -5.20
CA GLU A 228 -28.14 5.18 -6.12
C GLU A 228 -29.37 5.74 -5.39
N ALA A 229 -29.68 5.23 -4.18
CA ALA A 229 -30.77 5.75 -3.37
C ALA A 229 -30.53 7.20 -2.90
N GLN A 230 -29.29 7.53 -2.53
CA GLN A 230 -28.92 8.90 -2.17
C GLN A 230 -28.98 9.85 -3.36
N ALA A 231 -28.58 9.40 -4.55
CA ALA A 231 -28.68 10.19 -5.78
C ALA A 231 -30.13 10.50 -6.12
N LYS A 232 -31.02 9.50 -6.05
CA LYS A 232 -32.47 9.69 -6.26
C LYS A 232 -33.08 10.65 -5.23
N ALA A 233 -32.71 10.53 -3.96
CA ALA A 233 -33.19 11.43 -2.91
C ALA A 233 -32.77 12.90 -3.17
N LYS A 234 -31.51 13.11 -3.61
CA LYS A 234 -31.02 14.45 -3.99
C LYS A 234 -31.73 15.00 -5.22
N GLU A 235 -32.05 14.15 -6.20
CA GLU A 235 -32.82 14.54 -7.38
C GLU A 235 -34.25 14.98 -7.01
N GLU A 236 -34.92 14.22 -6.14
CA GLU A 236 -36.25 14.57 -5.63
C GLU A 236 -36.24 15.89 -4.83
N GLU A 237 -35.22 16.10 -3.99
CA GLU A 237 -35.04 17.35 -3.25
C GLU A 237 -34.79 18.53 -4.21
N ALA A 238 -33.93 18.35 -5.21
CA ALA A 238 -33.70 19.36 -6.24
C ALA A 238 -34.97 19.70 -7.03
N ALA A 239 -35.79 18.69 -7.37
CA ALA A 239 -37.07 18.89 -8.04
C ALA A 239 -38.07 19.66 -7.15
N LEU A 240 -38.10 19.39 -5.84
CA LEU A 240 -38.91 20.14 -4.88
C LEU A 240 -38.46 21.61 -4.81
N HIS A 241 -37.16 21.86 -4.74
CA HIS A 241 -36.60 23.21 -4.74
C HIS A 241 -36.93 23.96 -6.03
N ALA A 242 -36.83 23.31 -7.19
CA ALA A 242 -37.21 23.88 -8.47
C ALA A 242 -38.69 24.27 -8.53
N ARG A 243 -39.59 23.41 -8.02
CA ARG A 243 -41.02 23.71 -7.92
C ARG A 243 -41.31 24.91 -7.01
N LYS A 244 -40.67 24.97 -5.84
CA LYS A 244 -40.80 26.11 -4.92
C LYS A 244 -40.31 27.41 -5.56
N ALA A 245 -39.18 27.36 -6.26
CA ALA A 245 -38.62 28.52 -6.96
C ALA A 245 -39.55 29.00 -8.09
N ALA A 246 -40.14 28.08 -8.86
CA ALA A 246 -41.11 28.43 -9.90
C ALA A 246 -42.38 29.07 -9.31
N ALA A 247 -42.93 28.51 -8.22
CA ALA A 247 -44.09 29.08 -7.54
C ALA A 247 -43.80 30.48 -6.96
N ALA A 248 -42.61 30.70 -6.40
CA ALA A 248 -42.20 32.01 -5.91
C ALA A 248 -42.10 33.05 -7.04
N ARG A 249 -41.56 32.67 -8.20
CA ARG A 249 -41.50 33.54 -9.39
C ARG A 249 -42.88 33.94 -9.90
N GLU A 250 -43.80 32.98 -9.98
CA GLU A 250 -45.20 33.23 -10.35
C GLU A 250 -45.88 34.17 -9.35
N TRP A 251 -45.67 33.96 -8.04
CA TRP A 251 -46.23 34.83 -7.00
C TRP A 251 -45.70 36.27 -7.11
N LEU A 252 -44.38 36.44 -7.30
CA LEU A 252 -43.75 37.75 -7.47
C LEU A 252 -44.30 38.47 -8.72
N LYS A 253 -44.43 37.75 -9.84
CA LYS A 253 -44.99 38.29 -11.08
C LYS A 253 -46.43 38.79 -10.91
N LYS A 254 -47.22 38.15 -10.04
CA LYS A 254 -48.62 38.51 -9.79
C LYS A 254 -48.80 39.72 -8.85
N HIS A 255 -47.83 40.00 -7.98
CA HIS A 255 -47.98 41.01 -6.92
C HIS A 255 -47.03 42.21 -7.05
N LEU A 256 -45.95 42.09 -7.85
CA LEU A 256 -44.93 43.13 -8.02
C LEU A 256 -44.71 43.56 -9.48
N GLY A 257 -45.38 42.89 -10.43
CA GLY A 257 -45.47 43.30 -11.84
C GLY A 257 -46.89 43.72 -12.17
#